data_AF-A0A2H6BD81-F1
#
_entry.id   AF-A0A2H6BD81-F1
#
_cell.length_a   1.000
_cell.length_b   1.000
_cell.length_c   1.000
_cell.angle_alpha   90.00
_cell.angle_beta   90.00
_cell.angle_gamma   90.00
#
_symmetry.space_group_name_H-M   'P 1'
#
loop_
_entity.id
_entity.type
_entity.pdbx_description
1 polymer ?
#
loop_
_entity_poly.entity_id
_entity_poly.type
_entity_poly.pdbx_seq_one_letter_code
_entity_poly.pdbx_strand_id
1 'polypeptide(L)'
;MSHSITLTGGDGKLPKKPYIDVLFERVSGMLDTVTGPYNAAGEWCLVSSHLSKSQLPKAKETLAFLVEANETFSFLRPQYEEATRPATVEDIKSEMQVLIGSRANGGVGDVRIFGRMLGEDVGAAQPPVGALEKACNTLRRTHVHMPAIAEVLGQIRVEQKMLEAWGYMASKLPERIERLRDLIEKTEADLARSGDRVPLPEAAE
;
A
#
# COMPACT_ATOMS: atom_id res chain seq x y z
N MET A 1 -7.40 18.64 11.01
CA MET A 1 -6.15 18.43 11.77
C MET A 1 -5.10 17.91 10.80
N SER A 2 -4.29 18.79 10.20
CA SER A 2 -3.24 18.38 9.26
C SER A 2 -2.12 17.68 10.00
N HIS A 3 -1.94 16.38 9.73
CA HIS A 3 -0.79 15.64 10.21
C HIS A 3 0.35 15.87 9.21
N SER A 4 1.10 16.95 9.41
CA SER A 4 2.37 17.19 8.71
C SER A 4 3.37 16.13 9.19
N ILE A 5 3.59 15.09 8.38
CA ILE A 5 4.69 14.16 8.61
C ILE A 5 5.96 14.83 8.09
N THR A 6 6.68 15.50 8.99
CA THR A 6 7.96 16.12 8.68
C THR A 6 9.00 15.05 8.38
N LEU A 7 9.46 14.98 7.12
CA LEU A 7 10.54 14.11 6.67
C LEU A 7 11.90 14.72 7.04
N THR A 8 12.31 14.67 8.30
CA THR A 8 13.71 14.96 8.68
C THR A 8 14.52 13.67 8.65
N GLY A 9 14.92 13.26 7.45
CA GLY A 9 15.98 12.28 7.22
C GLY A 9 17.25 13.01 6.78
N GLY A 10 18.03 13.51 7.74
CA GLY A 10 19.38 13.99 7.48
C GLY A 10 20.23 12.87 6.88
N ASP A 11 21.06 13.24 5.91
CA ASP A 11 22.20 12.48 5.36
C ASP A 11 21.95 11.48 4.22
N GLY A 12 20.73 11.33 3.70
CA GLY A 12 20.49 10.50 2.50
C GLY A 12 20.88 9.02 2.64
N LYS A 13 21.19 8.57 3.87
CA LYS A 13 21.46 7.17 4.19
C LYS A 13 20.22 6.57 4.82
N LEU A 14 19.63 5.62 4.11
CA LEU A 14 18.45 4.88 4.55
C LEU A 14 18.76 4.12 5.86
N PRO A 15 17.86 4.14 6.86
CA PRO A 15 18.05 3.45 8.12
C PRO A 15 18.12 1.92 7.94
N LYS A 16 18.98 1.24 8.72
CA LYS A 16 19.19 -0.21 8.75
C LYS A 16 18.03 -1.04 9.36
N LYS A 17 16.79 -0.56 9.31
CA LYS A 17 15.64 -1.44 9.60
C LYS A 17 15.46 -2.40 8.41
N PRO A 18 14.89 -3.61 8.59
CA PRO A 18 14.51 -4.43 7.45
C PRO A 18 13.59 -3.58 6.56
N TYR A 19 14.09 -3.31 5.36
CA TYR A 19 13.64 -2.29 4.42
C TYR A 19 12.13 -2.39 4.11
N ILE A 20 11.63 -3.63 4.13
CA ILE A 20 10.24 -4.01 3.92
C ILE A 20 9.31 -3.63 5.07
N ASP A 21 9.76 -3.57 6.32
CA ASP A 21 8.87 -3.15 7.42
C ASP A 21 8.50 -1.67 7.30
N VAL A 22 9.44 -0.81 6.89
CA VAL A 22 9.17 0.62 6.67
C VAL A 22 8.28 0.81 5.44
N LEU A 23 8.49 0.02 4.38
CA LEU A 23 7.61 0.03 3.23
C LEU A 23 6.20 -0.38 3.65
N PHE A 24 6.01 -1.54 4.27
CA PHE A 24 4.70 -2.04 4.68
C PHE A 24 4.01 -1.15 5.73
N GLU A 25 4.72 -0.56 6.69
CA GLU A 25 4.10 0.35 7.66
C GLU A 25 3.62 1.65 7.01
N ARG A 26 4.46 2.27 6.15
CA ARG A 26 4.07 3.47 5.41
C ARG A 26 2.98 3.19 4.41
N VAL A 27 3.08 2.05 3.73
CA VAL A 27 2.10 1.59 2.76
C VAL A 27 0.79 1.24 3.43
N SER A 28 0.78 0.49 4.52
CA SER A 28 -0.45 0.15 5.25
C SER A 28 -1.10 1.40 5.81
N GLY A 29 -0.34 2.30 6.44
CA GLY A 29 -0.87 3.57 6.93
C GLY A 29 -1.43 4.43 5.79
N MET A 30 -0.73 4.48 4.66
CA MET A 30 -1.21 5.16 3.46
C MET A 30 -2.42 4.45 2.87
N LEU A 31 -2.49 3.13 2.87
CA LEU A 31 -3.63 2.37 2.38
C LEU A 31 -4.84 2.56 3.27
N ASP A 32 -4.71 2.57 4.59
CA ASP A 32 -5.82 2.87 5.50
C ASP A 32 -6.31 4.32 5.30
N THR A 33 -5.37 5.25 5.08
CA THR A 33 -5.65 6.68 4.82
C THR A 33 -6.18 6.93 3.42
N VAL A 34 -5.79 6.14 2.43
CA VAL A 34 -6.31 6.18 1.07
C VAL A 34 -7.68 5.52 1.12
N THR A 35 -7.75 4.22 1.36
CA THR A 35 -8.96 3.39 1.27
C THR A 35 -10.14 3.87 2.11
N GLY A 36 -9.94 4.46 3.29
CA GLY A 36 -11.05 4.98 4.11
C GLY A 36 -11.82 6.12 3.41
N PRO A 37 -11.18 7.26 3.13
CA PRO A 37 -11.72 8.33 2.27
C PRO A 37 -12.02 7.85 0.84
N TYR A 38 -11.27 6.88 0.31
CA TYR A 38 -11.45 6.33 -1.04
C TYR A 38 -12.77 5.58 -1.20
N ASN A 39 -13.15 4.76 -0.22
CA ASN A 39 -14.38 3.98 -0.28
C ASN A 39 -15.61 4.85 -0.04
N ALA A 40 -15.49 5.95 0.70
CA ALA A 40 -16.60 6.86 0.97
C ALA A 40 -16.75 8.00 -0.07
N ALA A 41 -15.66 8.53 -0.61
CA ALA A 41 -15.66 9.68 -1.54
C ALA A 41 -15.06 9.37 -2.93
N GLY A 42 -14.17 8.38 -3.03
CA GLY A 42 -13.49 7.99 -4.25
C GLY A 42 -14.37 7.23 -5.24
N GLU A 43 -15.26 6.34 -4.77
CA GLU A 43 -16.28 5.74 -5.66
C GLU A 43 -17.23 6.79 -6.23
N TRP A 44 -17.62 7.79 -5.42
CA TRP A 44 -18.56 8.83 -5.85
C TRP A 44 -17.96 9.75 -6.93
N CYS A 45 -16.70 10.17 -6.79
CA CYS A 45 -16.04 11.02 -7.79
C CYS A 45 -15.60 10.27 -9.05
N LEU A 46 -15.36 8.95 -8.96
CA LEU A 46 -14.94 8.16 -10.13
C LEU A 46 -16.10 7.60 -10.95
N VAL A 47 -17.27 7.42 -10.34
CA VAL A 47 -18.48 6.96 -11.04
C VAL A 47 -19.31 8.13 -11.55
N SER A 48 -19.27 9.29 -10.88
CA SER A 48 -19.99 10.47 -11.35
C SER A 48 -19.35 11.07 -12.61
N SER A 49 -20.18 11.41 -13.59
CA SER A 49 -19.76 12.19 -14.75
C SER A 49 -19.62 13.69 -14.44
N HIS A 50 -20.17 14.16 -13.32
CA HIS A 50 -20.32 15.58 -12.98
C HIS A 50 -20.07 15.86 -11.48
N LEU A 51 -19.51 17.02 -11.14
CA LEU A 51 -19.40 17.50 -9.75
C LEU A 51 -20.35 18.69 -9.54
N SER A 52 -20.94 18.79 -8.35
CA SER A 52 -21.70 19.99 -7.97
C SER A 52 -20.78 21.07 -7.37
N LYS A 53 -21.25 22.32 -7.33
CA LYS A 53 -20.54 23.46 -6.69
C LYS A 53 -20.15 23.16 -5.24
N SER A 54 -21.02 22.47 -4.48
CA SER A 54 -20.75 22.11 -3.08
C SER A 54 -19.70 21.00 -2.93
N GLN A 55 -19.43 20.23 -3.97
CA GLN A 55 -18.46 19.13 -3.96
C GLN A 55 -17.04 19.55 -4.35
N LEU A 56 -16.88 20.68 -5.05
CA LEU A 56 -15.59 21.18 -5.53
C LEU A 56 -14.50 21.29 -4.45
N PRO A 57 -14.75 21.84 -3.24
CA PRO A 57 -13.71 21.91 -2.20
C PRO A 57 -13.20 20.53 -1.81
N LYS A 58 -14.11 19.55 -1.66
CA LYS A 58 -13.73 18.19 -1.28
C LYS A 58 -12.99 17.48 -2.41
N ALA A 59 -13.43 17.66 -3.65
CA ALA A 59 -12.75 17.12 -4.83
C ALA A 59 -11.30 17.61 -4.94
N LYS A 60 -11.05 18.91 -4.69
CA LYS A 60 -9.68 19.48 -4.67
C LYS A 60 -8.81 18.91 -3.55
N GLU A 61 -9.37 18.77 -2.36
CA GLU A 61 -8.67 18.11 -1.24
C GLU A 61 -8.30 16.66 -1.60
N THR A 62 -9.24 15.91 -2.18
CA THR A 62 -8.99 14.55 -2.66
C THR A 62 -7.94 14.52 -3.77
N LEU A 63 -7.95 15.46 -4.72
CA LEU A 63 -6.94 15.55 -5.77
C LEU A 63 -5.54 15.78 -5.18
N ALA A 64 -5.40 16.73 -4.24
CA ALA A 64 -4.12 17.01 -3.59
C ALA A 64 -3.58 15.76 -2.87
N PHE A 65 -4.45 15.06 -2.14
CA PHE A 65 -4.10 13.81 -1.48
C PHE A 65 -3.68 12.70 -2.46
N LEU A 66 -4.40 12.53 -3.58
CA LEU A 66 -4.04 11.53 -4.59
C LEU A 66 -2.69 11.83 -5.26
N VAL A 67 -2.39 13.11 -5.50
CA VAL A 67 -1.09 13.55 -6.03
C VAL A 67 0.04 13.21 -5.04
N GLU A 68 -0.12 13.57 -3.76
CA GLU A 68 0.86 13.23 -2.70
C GLU A 68 1.06 11.71 -2.58
N ALA A 69 -0.03 10.94 -2.63
CA ALA A 69 0.06 9.49 -2.65
C ALA A 69 0.87 9.01 -3.85
N ASN A 70 0.56 9.48 -5.07
CA ASN A 70 1.26 9.07 -6.30
C ASN A 70 2.76 9.42 -6.29
N GLU A 71 3.13 10.55 -5.71
CA GLU A 71 4.53 10.92 -5.48
C GLU A 71 5.21 9.94 -4.50
N THR A 72 4.54 9.62 -3.40
CA THR A 72 5.02 8.62 -2.43
C THR A 72 5.20 7.25 -3.06
N PHE A 73 4.22 6.79 -3.86
CA PHE A 73 4.32 5.55 -4.62
C PHE A 73 5.48 5.56 -5.62
N SER A 74 5.68 6.69 -6.31
CA SER A 74 6.79 6.83 -7.27
C SER A 74 8.15 6.79 -6.57
N PHE A 75 8.25 7.40 -5.39
CA PHE A 75 9.43 7.33 -4.54
C PHE A 75 9.70 5.90 -4.03
N LEU A 76 8.65 5.15 -3.68
CA LEU A 76 8.73 3.76 -3.17
C LEU A 76 8.81 2.68 -4.26
N ARG A 77 8.80 3.07 -5.55
CA ARG A 77 8.73 2.13 -6.66
C ARG A 77 9.93 1.18 -6.72
N PRO A 78 11.20 1.64 -6.60
CA PRO A 78 12.34 0.72 -6.61
C PRO A 78 12.29 -0.32 -5.49
N GLN A 79 11.82 0.08 -4.30
CA GLN A 79 11.66 -0.80 -3.14
C GLN A 79 10.63 -1.89 -3.43
N TYR A 80 9.52 -1.51 -4.07
CA TYR A 80 8.47 -2.44 -4.42
C TYR A 80 8.93 -3.40 -5.52
N GLU A 81 9.61 -2.91 -6.55
CA GLU A 81 10.15 -3.75 -7.62
C GLU A 81 11.07 -4.84 -7.02
N GLU A 82 11.96 -4.44 -6.11
CA GLU A 82 12.78 -5.39 -5.35
C GLU A 82 11.93 -6.35 -4.52
N ALA A 83 10.94 -5.86 -3.76
CA ALA A 83 10.08 -6.69 -2.93
C ALA A 83 9.22 -7.68 -3.74
N THR A 84 8.90 -7.35 -4.99
CA THR A 84 8.09 -8.19 -5.89
C THR A 84 8.87 -9.20 -6.70
N ARG A 85 10.21 -9.12 -6.72
CA ARG A 85 11.01 -10.11 -7.43
C ARG A 85 10.81 -11.50 -6.78
N PRO A 86 10.84 -12.59 -7.57
CA PRO A 86 10.85 -13.93 -7.01
C PRO A 86 12.02 -14.12 -6.04
N ALA A 87 11.76 -14.75 -4.90
CA ALA A 87 12.78 -15.09 -3.93
C ALA A 87 13.77 -16.11 -4.53
N THR A 88 15.06 -15.86 -4.32
CA THR A 88 16.12 -16.80 -4.68
C THR A 88 16.23 -17.92 -3.64
N VAL A 89 17.00 -18.97 -3.95
CA VAL A 89 17.28 -20.06 -3.00
C VAL A 89 17.98 -19.50 -1.76
N GLU A 90 18.87 -18.53 -1.93
CA GLU A 90 19.58 -17.84 -0.87
C GLU A 90 18.65 -17.03 0.03
N ASP A 91 17.70 -16.28 -0.56
CA ASP A 91 16.70 -15.54 0.21
C ASP A 91 15.84 -16.48 1.06
N ILE A 92 15.34 -17.56 0.44
CA ILE A 92 14.53 -18.59 1.12
C ILE A 92 15.32 -19.19 2.28
N LYS A 93 16.56 -19.61 2.02
CA LYS A 93 17.42 -20.19 3.05
C LYS A 93 17.67 -19.23 4.20
N SER A 94 17.98 -17.96 3.90
CA SER A 94 18.23 -16.93 4.91
C SER A 94 17.01 -16.74 5.81
N GLU A 95 15.84 -16.52 5.22
CA GLU A 95 14.61 -16.28 5.97
C GLU A 95 14.14 -17.50 6.76
N MET A 96 14.27 -18.71 6.21
CA MET A 96 13.95 -19.93 6.93
C MET A 96 14.90 -20.15 8.12
N GLN A 97 16.19 -19.85 7.97
CA GLN A 97 17.15 -19.95 9.07
C GLN A 97 16.81 -18.98 10.19
N VAL A 98 16.43 -17.75 9.87
CA VAL A 98 16.01 -16.75 10.87
C VAL A 98 14.72 -17.17 11.55
N LEU A 99 13.72 -17.66 10.81
CA LEU A 99 12.46 -18.13 11.36
C LEU A 99 12.66 -19.31 12.31
N ILE A 100 13.38 -20.35 11.86
CA ILE A 100 13.65 -21.56 12.65
C ILE A 100 14.53 -21.22 13.86
N GLY A 101 15.61 -20.47 13.65
CA GLY A 101 16.58 -20.12 14.68
C GLY A 101 16.02 -19.19 15.77
N SER A 102 14.94 -18.46 15.48
CA SER A 102 14.28 -17.59 16.47
C SER A 102 13.55 -18.37 17.60
N ARG A 103 13.46 -19.70 17.51
CA ARG A 103 12.67 -20.52 18.44
C ARG A 103 13.56 -21.45 19.28
N ALA A 104 13.71 -21.12 20.56
CA ALA A 104 14.51 -21.89 21.51
C ALA A 104 13.94 -23.28 21.87
N ASN A 105 12.64 -23.51 21.64
CA ASN A 105 11.89 -24.67 22.14
C ASN A 105 11.29 -25.55 21.02
N GLY A 106 11.83 -25.50 19.81
CA GLY A 106 11.43 -26.45 18.76
C GLY A 106 11.72 -27.86 19.25
N GLY A 107 10.67 -28.65 19.50
CA GLY A 107 10.82 -30.02 20.01
C GLY A 107 11.80 -30.83 19.17
N VAL A 108 12.39 -31.86 19.78
CA VAL A 108 13.53 -32.70 19.33
C VAL A 108 13.30 -33.44 17.98
N GLY A 109 12.25 -33.12 17.22
CA GLY A 109 12.17 -33.50 15.82
C GLY A 109 13.37 -32.95 15.05
N ASP A 110 13.84 -33.69 14.06
CA ASP A 110 15.01 -33.30 13.28
C ASP A 110 14.72 -32.01 12.50
N VAL A 111 15.13 -30.88 13.10
CA VAL A 111 15.00 -29.53 12.54
C VAL A 111 15.60 -29.46 11.13
N ARG A 112 16.56 -30.32 10.79
CA ARG A 112 17.12 -30.40 9.44
C ARG A 112 16.13 -30.97 8.45
N ILE A 113 15.37 -32.00 8.82
CA ILE A 113 14.31 -32.58 7.99
C ILE A 113 13.19 -31.55 7.81
N PHE A 114 12.74 -30.93 8.90
CA PHE A 114 11.72 -29.89 8.83
C PHE A 114 12.16 -28.71 7.95
N GLY A 115 13.36 -28.18 8.17
CA GLY A 115 13.89 -27.06 7.40
C GLY A 115 14.08 -27.39 5.92
N ARG A 116 14.43 -28.64 5.59
CA ARG A 116 14.50 -29.12 4.21
C ARG A 116 13.11 -29.15 3.57
N MET A 117 12.13 -29.80 4.20
CA MET A 117 10.77 -29.88 3.66
C MET A 117 10.15 -28.49 3.48
N LEU A 118 10.31 -27.63 4.49
CA LEU A 118 9.84 -26.25 4.43
C LEU A 118 10.50 -25.47 3.29
N GLY A 119 11.82 -25.60 3.12
CA GLY A 119 12.55 -24.96 2.04
C GLY A 119 12.13 -25.45 0.65
N GLU A 120 11.88 -26.75 0.49
CA GLU A 120 11.36 -27.35 -0.75
C GLU A 120 9.97 -26.81 -1.08
N ASP A 121 9.04 -26.78 -0.11
CA ASP A 121 7.67 -26.30 -0.32
C ASP A 121 7.60 -24.78 -0.58
N VAL A 122 8.39 -23.98 0.15
CA VAL A 122 8.50 -22.53 -0.09
C VAL A 122 9.17 -22.25 -1.43
N GLY A 123 10.21 -23.02 -1.78
CA GLY A 123 10.87 -22.93 -3.09
C GLY A 123 9.94 -23.27 -4.24
N ALA A 124 9.08 -24.28 -4.07
CA ALA A 124 8.06 -24.63 -5.05
C ALA A 124 6.99 -23.53 -5.22
N ALA A 125 6.70 -22.78 -4.15
CA ALA A 125 5.76 -21.67 -4.20
C ALA A 125 6.33 -20.40 -4.88
N GLN A 126 7.66 -20.29 -5.02
CA GLN A 126 8.37 -19.13 -5.59
C GLN A 126 7.80 -17.76 -5.16
N PRO A 127 7.68 -17.49 -3.85
CA PRO A 127 7.06 -16.26 -3.40
C PRO A 127 7.90 -15.02 -3.76
N PRO A 128 7.28 -13.84 -3.84
CA PRO A 128 8.03 -12.59 -3.83
C PRO A 128 8.89 -12.47 -2.56
N VAL A 129 10.11 -11.94 -2.68
CA VAL A 129 11.03 -11.80 -1.54
C VAL A 129 10.40 -10.97 -0.41
N GLY A 130 9.66 -9.92 -0.73
CA GLY A 130 8.99 -9.09 0.27
C GLY A 130 7.86 -9.80 1.00
N ALA A 131 7.12 -10.67 0.31
CA ALA A 131 6.07 -11.47 0.94
C ALA A 131 6.68 -12.51 1.89
N LEU A 132 7.80 -13.13 1.48
CA LEU A 132 8.54 -14.09 2.28
C LEU A 132 9.09 -13.46 3.57
N GLU A 133 9.85 -12.37 3.45
CA GLU A 133 10.43 -11.66 4.59
C GLU A 133 9.35 -11.21 5.57
N LYS A 134 8.26 -10.62 5.05
CA LYS A 134 7.17 -10.13 5.88
C LYS A 134 6.45 -11.28 6.59
N ALA A 135 6.18 -12.38 5.89
CA ALA A 135 5.53 -13.54 6.48
C ALA A 135 6.38 -14.14 7.61
N CYS A 136 7.68 -14.34 7.37
CA CYS A 136 8.61 -14.81 8.39
C CYS A 136 8.65 -13.86 9.61
N ASN A 137 8.70 -12.55 9.37
CA ASN A 137 8.69 -11.57 10.45
C ASN A 137 7.39 -11.60 11.26
N THR A 138 6.24 -11.68 10.60
CA THR A 138 4.93 -11.80 11.25
C THR A 138 4.86 -13.05 12.10
N LEU A 139 5.20 -14.22 11.54
CA LEU A 139 5.17 -15.50 12.25
C LEU A 139 6.11 -15.53 13.45
N ARG A 140 7.30 -14.92 13.35
CA ARG A 140 8.22 -14.76 14.49
C ARG A 140 7.61 -13.97 15.64
N ARG A 141 6.83 -12.93 15.34
CA ARG A 141 6.20 -12.07 16.36
C ARG A 141 4.93 -12.69 16.96
N THR A 142 4.17 -13.46 16.18
CA THR A 142 2.84 -13.93 16.59
C THR A 142 2.81 -15.34 17.15
N HIS A 143 3.68 -16.23 16.68
CA HIS A 143 3.67 -17.62 17.14
C HIS A 143 4.55 -17.78 18.38
N VAL A 144 4.20 -18.72 19.26
CA VAL A 144 5.05 -19.11 20.40
C VAL A 144 5.88 -20.36 20.05
N HIS A 145 5.30 -21.26 19.25
CA HIS A 145 5.90 -22.50 18.79
C HIS A 145 6.36 -22.40 17.33
N MET A 146 7.04 -23.45 16.84
CA MET A 146 7.39 -23.56 15.43
C MET A 146 6.11 -23.64 14.59
N PRO A 147 5.91 -22.76 13.59
CA PRO A 147 4.75 -22.84 12.72
C PRO A 147 4.81 -24.10 11.84
N ALA A 148 3.65 -24.67 11.53
CA ALA A 148 3.55 -25.71 10.52
C ALA A 148 3.87 -25.14 9.13
N ILE A 149 4.33 -25.98 8.20
CA ILE A 149 4.64 -25.55 6.82
C ILE A 149 3.43 -24.88 6.16
N ALA A 150 2.22 -25.42 6.38
CA ALA A 150 0.98 -24.84 5.87
C ALA A 150 0.70 -23.43 6.42
N GLU A 151 1.08 -23.14 7.68
CA GLU A 151 0.94 -21.80 8.27
C GLU A 151 1.94 -20.83 7.64
N VAL A 152 3.17 -21.28 7.37
CA VAL A 152 4.17 -20.48 6.66
C VAL A 152 3.68 -20.13 5.25
N LEU A 153 3.27 -21.13 4.46
CA LEU A 153 2.73 -20.91 3.12
C LEU A 153 1.46 -20.05 3.14
N GLY A 154 0.60 -20.25 4.13
CA GLY A 154 -0.61 -19.46 4.34
C GLY A 154 -0.28 -17.99 4.55
N GLN A 155 0.66 -17.67 5.44
CA GLN A 155 1.07 -16.29 5.69
C GLN A 155 1.74 -15.66 4.48
N ILE A 156 2.62 -16.39 3.77
CA ILE A 156 3.26 -15.91 2.53
C ILE A 156 2.20 -15.46 1.52
N ARG A 157 1.13 -16.25 1.33
CA ARG A 157 0.03 -15.89 0.42
C ARG A 157 -0.73 -14.64 0.86
N VAL A 158 -0.90 -14.44 2.17
CA VAL A 158 -1.52 -13.21 2.70
C VAL A 158 -0.67 -11.99 2.34
N GLU A 159 0.63 -12.04 2.62
CA GLU A 159 1.53 -10.91 2.34
C GLU A 159 1.71 -10.67 0.84
N GLN A 160 1.71 -11.73 0.02
CA GLN A 160 1.72 -11.62 -1.42
C GLN A 160 0.49 -10.88 -1.95
N LYS A 161 -0.72 -11.23 -1.47
CA LYS A 161 -1.94 -10.50 -1.85
C LYS A 161 -1.90 -9.03 -1.47
N MET A 162 -1.26 -8.69 -0.34
CA MET A 162 -1.07 -7.30 0.07
C MET A 162 -0.14 -6.54 -0.89
N LEU A 163 0.97 -7.16 -1.32
CA LEU A 163 1.85 -6.59 -2.35
C LEU A 163 1.12 -6.41 -3.68
N GLU A 164 0.36 -7.41 -4.13
CA GLU A 164 -0.43 -7.34 -5.37
C GLU A 164 -1.47 -6.22 -5.33
N ALA A 165 -2.20 -6.09 -4.20
CA ALA A 165 -3.16 -5.01 -4.00
C ALA A 165 -2.49 -3.64 -4.07
N TRP A 166 -1.29 -3.51 -3.49
CA TRP A 166 -0.50 -2.30 -3.57
C TRP A 166 -0.10 -1.93 -5.00
N GLY A 167 0.45 -2.89 -5.75
CA GLY A 167 0.82 -2.69 -7.15
C GLY A 167 -0.38 -2.29 -8.01
N TYR A 168 -1.52 -2.94 -7.78
CA TYR A 168 -2.77 -2.58 -8.45
C TYR A 168 -3.17 -1.13 -8.14
N MET A 169 -3.20 -0.73 -6.87
CA MET A 169 -3.57 0.65 -6.50
C MET A 169 -2.60 1.69 -7.06
N ALA A 170 -1.29 1.44 -6.95
CA ALA A 170 -0.26 2.30 -7.52
C ALA A 170 -0.47 2.51 -9.02
N SER A 171 -0.78 1.44 -9.75
CA SER A 171 -1.01 1.50 -11.20
C SER A 171 -2.24 2.33 -11.61
N LYS A 172 -3.22 2.46 -10.72
CA LYS A 172 -4.47 3.19 -11.00
C LYS A 172 -4.44 4.66 -10.62
N LEU A 173 -3.48 5.09 -9.79
CA LEU A 173 -3.43 6.48 -9.32
C LEU A 173 -3.30 7.53 -10.42
N PRO A 174 -2.42 7.38 -11.44
CA PRO A 174 -2.27 8.38 -12.49
C PRO A 174 -3.59 8.67 -13.23
N GLU A 175 -4.26 7.62 -13.70
CA GLU A 175 -5.56 7.70 -14.39
C GLU A 175 -6.62 8.41 -13.53
N ARG A 176 -6.63 8.11 -12.23
CA ARG A 176 -7.59 8.67 -11.27
C ARG A 176 -7.32 10.15 -11.00
N ILE A 177 -6.05 10.55 -10.90
CA ILE A 177 -5.63 11.95 -10.73
C ILE A 177 -6.05 12.76 -11.95
N GLU A 178 -5.77 12.27 -13.16
CA GLU A 178 -6.15 12.93 -14.41
C GLU A 178 -7.66 13.11 -14.49
N ARG A 179 -8.42 12.03 -14.29
CA ARG A 179 -9.89 12.10 -14.34
C ARG A 179 -10.48 13.09 -13.34
N LEU A 180 -9.98 13.12 -12.10
CA LEU A 180 -10.49 14.04 -11.09
C LEU A 180 -10.11 15.50 -11.41
N ARG A 181 -8.91 15.72 -11.95
CA ARG A 181 -8.48 17.04 -12.41
C ARG A 181 -9.39 17.57 -13.52
N ASP A 182 -9.66 16.75 -14.54
CA ASP A 182 -10.53 17.11 -15.66
C ASP A 182 -11.96 17.44 -15.19
N LEU A 183 -12.49 16.67 -14.25
CA LEU A 183 -13.81 16.92 -13.65
C LEU A 183 -13.86 18.25 -12.89
N ILE A 184 -12.82 18.57 -12.13
CA ILE A 184 -12.71 19.85 -11.41
C ILE A 184 -12.67 21.00 -12.42
N GLU A 185 -11.77 20.94 -13.41
CA GLU A 185 -11.60 21.99 -14.41
C GLU A 185 -12.90 22.24 -15.19
N LYS A 186 -13.55 21.16 -15.66
CA LYS A 186 -14.84 21.26 -16.36
C LYS A 186 -15.91 21.91 -15.50
N THR A 187 -16.01 21.51 -14.23
CA THR A 187 -17.02 22.04 -13.30
C THR A 187 -16.77 23.51 -13.00
N GLU A 188 -15.51 23.93 -12.82
CA GLU A 188 -15.16 25.33 -12.64
C GLU A 188 -15.47 26.18 -13.88
N ALA A 189 -15.18 25.66 -15.06
CA ALA A 189 -15.54 26.29 -16.32
C ALA A 189 -17.07 26.39 -16.49
N ASP A 190 -17.83 25.36 -16.11
CA ASP A 190 -19.29 25.36 -16.13
C ASP A 190 -19.87 26.40 -15.18
N LEU A 191 -19.33 26.53 -13.96
CA LEU A 191 -19.76 27.54 -13.00
C LEU A 191 -19.41 28.97 -13.43
N ALA A 192 -18.26 29.16 -14.07
CA ALA A 192 -17.87 30.45 -14.64
C ALA A 192 -18.81 30.86 -15.80
N ARG A 193 -19.22 29.90 -16.64
CA ARG A 193 -20.16 30.13 -17.76
C ARG A 193 -21.61 30.30 -17.30
N SER A 194 -22.05 29.49 -16.34
CA SER A 194 -23.40 29.56 -15.79
C SER A 194 -23.60 30.81 -14.98
N GLY A 195 -22.50 31.52 -14.65
CA GLY A 195 -22.40 32.83 -14.05
C GLY A 195 -23.64 33.14 -13.26
N ASP A 196 -23.63 32.77 -11.97
CA ASP A 196 -24.61 33.11 -10.94
C ASP A 196 -25.03 34.58 -11.10
N ARG A 197 -25.88 34.85 -12.09
CA ARG A 197 -26.57 36.10 -12.33
C ARG A 197 -27.61 36.01 -11.24
N VAL A 198 -27.26 36.58 -10.08
CA VAL A 198 -28.26 36.97 -9.09
C VAL A 198 -29.37 37.63 -9.90
N PRO A 199 -30.60 37.06 -9.93
CA PRO A 199 -31.71 37.75 -10.55
C PRO A 199 -31.74 39.13 -9.91
N LEU A 200 -31.53 40.18 -10.71
CA LEU A 200 -31.78 41.53 -10.21
C LEU A 200 -33.21 41.49 -9.68
N PRO A 201 -33.46 41.86 -8.41
CA PRO A 201 -34.82 41.89 -7.90
C PRO A 201 -35.62 42.74 -8.88
N GLU A 202 -36.65 42.15 -9.48
CA GLU A 202 -37.60 42.89 -10.31
C GLU A 202 -38.00 44.11 -9.49
N ALA A 203 -37.66 45.28 -9.99
CA ALA A 203 -38.08 46.53 -9.39
C ALA A 203 -39.61 46.49 -9.41
N ALA A 204 -40.19 46.30 -8.22
CA ALA A 204 -41.63 46.39 -8.04
C ALA A 204 -42.04 47.83 -8.37
N GLU A 205 -42.71 48.01 -9.50
CA GLU A 205 -43.46 49.21 -9.86
C GLU A 205 -44.74 49.33 -9.04
#